data_AF-A0A7U9DV28-F1
#
_entry.id   AF-A0A7U9DV28-F1
#
_cell.length_a   1.000
_cell.length_b   1.000
_cell.length_c   1.000
_cell.angle_alpha   90.00
_cell.angle_beta   90.00
_cell.angle_gamma   90.00
#
_symmetry.space_group_name_H-M   'P 1'
#
loop_
_entity.id
_entity.type
_entity.pdbx_description
1 polymer ?
#
loop_
_entity_poly.entity_id
_entity_poly.type
_entity_poly.pdbx_seq_one_letter_code
_entity_poly.pdbx_strand_id
1 'polypeptide(L)' 'MSEPLHRIADAVADVTESDAVAVLTALGLQKDRRQPAKKAPRTPLPPPAVPSDVSSDVEWV' A
#
# COMPACT_ATOMS: atom_id res chain seq x y z
N MET A 1 1.69 28.66 -5.63
CA MET A 1 1.60 28.00 -4.30
C MET A 1 2.48 26.74 -4.24
N SER A 2 3.70 26.75 -4.79
CA SER A 2 4.57 25.56 -4.89
C SER A 2 5.88 25.68 -4.10
N GLU A 3 6.19 26.86 -3.57
CA GLU A 3 7.47 27.17 -2.90
C GLU A 3 7.84 26.24 -1.73
N PRO A 4 6.90 25.81 -0.86
CA PRO A 4 7.23 24.87 0.22
C PRO A 4 7.59 23.48 -0.31
N LEU A 5 6.89 23.02 -1.35
CA LEU A 5 7.13 21.71 -1.96
C LEU A 5 8.44 21.68 -2.75
N HIS A 6 8.79 22.80 -3.39
CA HIS A 6 10.05 22.91 -4.12
C HIS A 6 11.26 22.81 -3.18
N ARG A 7 11.22 23.50 -2.03
CA ARG A 7 12.27 23.39 -1.01
C ARG A 7 12.41 21.99 -0.42
N ILE A 8 11.31 21.26 -0.28
CA ILE A 8 11.35 19.86 0.16
C ILE A 8 11.98 18.99 -0.93
N ALA A 9 11.61 19.18 -2.20
CA ALA A 9 12.16 18.44 -3.31
C ALA A 9 13.67 18.67 -3.44
N ASP A 10 14.14 19.92 -3.35
CA ASP A 10 15.56 20.26 -3.41
C ASP A 10 16.33 19.65 -2.23
N ALA A 11 15.77 19.68 -1.03
CA ALA A 11 16.41 19.09 0.16
C ALA A 11 16.55 17.55 0.08
N VAL A 12 15.70 16.89 -0.69
CA VAL A 12 15.72 15.42 -0.87
C VAL A 12 16.49 15.02 -2.14
N ALA A 13 16.69 15.92 -3.09
CA ALA A 13 17.35 15.63 -4.37
C ALA A 13 18.78 15.10 -4.22
N ASP A 14 19.50 15.54 -3.18
CA ASP A 14 20.89 15.13 -2.91
C ASP A 14 20.99 13.86 -2.04
N VAL A 15 19.88 13.29 -1.59
CA VAL A 15 19.86 12.12 -0.71
C VAL A 15 20.10 10.85 -1.52
N THR A 16 21.17 10.12 -1.19
CA THR A 16 21.47 8.85 -1.83
C THR A 16 20.65 7.70 -1.25
N GLU A 17 20.54 6.59 -1.97
CA GLU A 17 19.89 5.37 -1.46
C GLU A 17 20.55 4.88 -0.15
N SER A 18 21.87 5.03 -0.03
CA SER A 18 22.62 4.67 1.18
C SER A 18 22.21 5.54 2.37
N ASP A 19 22.06 6.85 2.16
CA ASP A 19 21.63 7.79 3.20
C ASP A 19 20.21 7.47 3.67
N ALA A 20 19.31 7.15 2.74
CA ALA A 20 17.96 6.72 3.06
C ALA A 20 17.96 5.43 3.90
N VAL A 21 18.79 4.43 3.56
CA VAL A 21 18.92 3.19 4.32
C VAL A 21 19.48 3.44 5.73
N ALA A 22 20.47 4.33 5.87
CA ALA A 22 21.04 4.70 7.16
C ALA A 22 20.00 5.38 8.07
N VAL A 23 19.22 6.31 7.53
CA VAL A 23 18.14 6.99 8.27
C VAL A 23 17.05 6.00 8.68
N LEU A 24 16.58 5.16 7.77
CA LEU A 24 15.56 4.14 8.07
C LEU A 24 16.05 3.15 9.13
N THR A 25 17.32 2.77 9.08
CA THR A 25 17.97 1.92 10.08
C THR A 25 18.03 2.60 11.45
N ALA A 26 18.42 3.87 11.50
CA ALA A 26 18.46 4.66 12.73
C ALA A 26 17.07 4.88 13.36
N LEU A 27 16.03 4.96 12.53
CA LEU A 27 14.63 5.02 12.96
C LEU A 27 14.05 3.65 13.39
N GLY A 28 14.89 2.60 13.41
CA GLY A 28 14.45 1.25 13.78
C GLY A 28 13.61 0.55 12.71
N LEU A 29 13.47 1.16 11.53
CA LEU A 29 12.83 0.56 10.36
C LEU A 29 13.84 -0.38 9.69
N GLN A 30 14.23 -1.43 10.41
CA GLN A 30 14.94 -2.55 9.81
C GLN A 30 14.00 -3.14 8.76
N LYS A 31 14.37 -3.05 7.48
CA LYS A 31 13.72 -3.79 6.40
C LYS A 31 14.00 -5.25 6.71
N ASP A 32 13.10 -5.87 7.47
CA ASP A 32 13.17 -7.27 7.87
C ASP A 32 12.95 -8.10 6.60
N ARG A 33 14.02 -8.19 5.78
CA ARG A 33 14.10 -8.96 4.55
C ARG A 33 13.91 -10.46 4.84
N ARG A 34 13.73 -10.84 6.10
CA ARG A 34 13.56 -12.20 6.59
C ARG A 34 12.34 -12.39 7.48
N GLN A 35 11.37 -11.48 7.54
CA GLN A 35 10.08 -11.87 8.08
C GLN A 35 9.34 -12.66 6.99
N PRO A 36 9.17 -14.00 7.11
CA PRO A 36 8.25 -14.70 6.23
C PRO A 36 6.91 -14.01 6.43
N ALA A 37 6.34 -13.46 5.35
CA ALA A 37 5.04 -12.81 5.39
C ALA A 37 4.12 -13.70 6.23
N LYS A 38 3.79 -13.24 7.45
CA LYS A 38 2.87 -13.96 8.33
C LYS A 38 1.67 -14.23 7.45
N LYS A 39 1.43 -15.49 7.07
CA LYS A 39 0.32 -15.86 6.20
C LYS A 39 -0.90 -15.26 6.86
N ALA A 40 -1.46 -14.21 6.25
CA ALA A 40 -2.67 -13.60 6.75
C ALA A 40 -3.67 -14.74 6.95
N PRO A 41 -4.33 -14.82 8.12
CA PRO A 41 -5.31 -15.87 8.37
C PRO A 41 -6.35 -15.79 7.26
N ARG A 42 -6.37 -16.80 6.40
CA ARG A 42 -7.32 -16.89 5.29
C ARG A 42 -8.65 -17.31 5.89
N THR A 43 -9.47 -16.33 6.28
CA THR A 43 -10.89 -16.59 6.51
C THR A 43 -11.44 -17.21 5.22
N PRO A 44 -12.02 -18.43 5.26
CA PRO A 44 -12.58 -19.04 4.07
C PRO A 44 -13.71 -18.16 3.51
N LEU A 45 -13.81 -18.11 2.18
CA LEU A 45 -14.91 -17.39 1.53
C LEU A 45 -16.24 -18.05 1.90
N PRO A 46 -17.32 -17.26 2.12
CA PRO A 46 -18.64 -17.83 2.28
C PRO A 46 -19.03 -18.63 1.02
N PRO A 47 -19.85 -19.69 1.15
CA PRO A 47 -20.34 -20.42 -0.01
C PRO A 47 -21.10 -19.47 -0.95
N PRO A 48 -21.02 -19.66 -2.28
CA PRO A 48 -21.78 -18.86 -3.22
C PRO A 48 -23.26 -18.94 -2.86
N ALA A 49 -23.91 -17.78 -2.69
CA ALA A 49 -25.33 -17.72 -2.44
C ALA A 49 -26.08 -18.41 -3.58
N VAL A 50 -27.10 -19.22 -3.24
CA VAL A 50 -28.06 -19.77 -4.20
C VAL A 50 -28.55 -18.60 -5.06
N PRO A 51 -28.53 -18.69 -6.40
CA PRO A 51 -29.00 -17.60 -7.24
C PRO A 51 -30.47 -17.34 -6.90
N SER A 52 -30.73 -16.20 -6.28
CA SER A 52 -32.07 -15.62 -6.26
C SER A 52 -32.37 -15.21 -7.70
N ASP A 53 -33.49 -15.68 -8.25
CA ASP A 53 -34.08 -15.26 -9.54
C ASP A 53 -34.42 -13.76 -9.52
N VAL A 54 -33.40 -12.90 -9.46
CA VAL A 54 -33.56 -11.46 -9.53
C VAL A 54 -33.47 -11.09 -11.01
N SER A 55 -34.62 -11.15 -11.66
CA SER A 55 -34.83 -10.50 -12.96
C SER A 55 -34.80 -8.99 -12.73
N SER A 56 -33.78 -8.33 -13.27
CA SER A 56 -33.65 -6.88 -13.27
C SER A 56 -34.03 -6.35 -14.64
N ASP A 57 -35.31 -6.00 -14.83
CA ASP A 57 -35.77 -5.19 -15.96
C ASP A 57 -35.30 -3.74 -15.75
N VAL A 58 -34.09 -3.42 -16.20
CA VAL A 58 -33.63 -2.03 -16.28
C VAL A 58 -33.37 -1.70 -17.74
N GLU A 59 -34.25 -0.87 -18.29
CA GLU A 59 -34.07 -0.15 -19.54
C GLU A 59 -33.04 0.97 -19.30
N TRP A 60 -31.87 0.86 -19.94
CA TRP A 60 -30.90 1.95 -19.93
C TRP A 60 -31.28 2.94 -21.04
N VAL A 61 -31.66 4.16 -20.64
CA VAL A 61 -31.85 5.32 -21.53
C VAL A 61 -30.50 5.92 -21.92
#